data_AF-A0A352KNK3-F1
#
_entry.id   AF-A0A352KNK3-F1
#
_cell.length_a   1.000
_cell.length_b   1.000
_cell.length_c   1.000
_cell.angle_alpha   90.00
_cell.angle_beta   90.00
_cell.angle_gamma   90.00
#
_symmetry.space_group_name_H-M   'P 1'
#
loop_
_entity.id
_entity.type
_entity.pdbx_description
1 polymer ?
#
loop_
_entity_poly.entity_id
_entity_poly.type
_entity_poly.pdbx_seq_one_letter_code
_entity_poly.pdbx_strand_id
1 'polypeptide(L)'
;ALALHSGNWTVPKQLLVRAPKGGNKPTGLLHDTSIFDLRLELPDKDDIVLLDGLRTMSLPAALIACPPNYYTAKPLEMRSALSMINEPSDVLRRLLEGNHSTVAGRLAGAFRNIGRTKIADTILDTMRSAGHTVNETDPFAEQSTVLFGNREISPYINRSRMMWAAFREPILEHFPPAPDIPQDINAYLAEIDDIYASDAYHSLSIEGYKVSAELIERVREGNWNPDSIKVDQDQKNALAARGYWQAFQAVKRTIKDVLEGKDAGIAAEDDYSAWYRELFAPSVVAGIIGSADLAGYRNRPVFIRQSMHTPPSPEGVRDLIPAFFDLLREEQSPQVRVVLGHFIFVYLHPFMDGNGRTGRFLMNVMLAAGGYPWLVIPVEKRNAYMSALESASVDQNIVPFTMFLSDLLKDRT
;
A
#
# COMPACT_ATOMS: atom_id res chain seq x y z
N ALA A 1 -2.37 -12.11 15.57
CA ALA A 1 -2.73 -10.98 16.45
C ALA A 1 -1.92 -9.75 16.10
N LEU A 2 -0.58 -9.79 16.22
CA LEU A 2 0.30 -8.65 15.93
C LEU A 2 0.12 -8.09 14.50
N ALA A 3 0.07 -8.97 13.48
CA ALA A 3 -0.26 -8.58 12.11
C ALA A 3 -1.51 -7.70 12.03
N LEU A 4 -2.62 -8.19 12.58
CA LEU A 4 -3.91 -7.47 12.56
C LEU A 4 -3.86 -6.13 13.30
N HIS A 5 -3.24 -6.09 14.48
CA HIS A 5 -3.05 -4.83 15.24
C HIS A 5 -2.22 -3.81 14.44
N SER A 6 -1.19 -4.26 13.73
CA SER A 6 -0.34 -3.42 12.89
C SER A 6 -0.97 -3.04 11.54
N GLY A 7 -2.22 -3.44 11.27
CA GLY A 7 -2.90 -3.21 10.00
C GLY A 7 -2.42 -4.09 8.84
N ASN A 8 -1.68 -5.16 9.12
CA ASN A 8 -1.30 -6.17 8.13
C ASN A 8 -2.40 -7.24 8.02
N TRP A 9 -3.23 -7.12 6.98
CA TRP A 9 -4.34 -8.02 6.66
C TRP A 9 -4.01 -9.02 5.56
N THR A 10 -2.72 -9.21 5.27
CA THR A 10 -2.26 -10.24 4.34
C THR A 10 -2.75 -11.61 4.81
N VAL A 11 -3.34 -12.37 3.89
CA VAL A 11 -3.85 -13.72 4.19
C VAL A 11 -2.65 -14.64 4.46
N PRO A 12 -2.53 -15.25 5.66
CA PRO A 12 -1.40 -16.11 5.96
C PRO A 12 -1.55 -17.49 5.28
N LYS A 13 -0.44 -18.09 4.86
CA LYS A 13 -0.40 -19.50 4.40
C LYS A 13 -0.90 -20.46 5.48
N GLN A 14 -0.67 -20.13 6.75
CA GLN A 14 -1.23 -20.86 7.87
C GLN A 14 -1.66 -19.89 8.97
N LEU A 15 -2.95 -19.92 9.32
CA LEU A 15 -3.50 -19.17 10.45
C LEU A 15 -3.45 -20.03 11.72
N LEU A 16 -2.71 -19.56 12.72
CA LEU A 16 -2.67 -20.18 14.04
C LEU A 16 -3.89 -19.74 14.85
N VAL A 17 -4.68 -20.72 15.33
CA VAL A 17 -5.84 -20.48 16.19
C VAL A 17 -5.65 -21.23 17.50
N ARG A 18 -5.77 -20.53 18.63
CA ARG A 18 -5.80 -21.18 19.94
C ARG A 18 -7.19 -21.78 20.17
N ALA A 19 -7.24 -23.08 20.40
CA ALA A 19 -8.46 -23.81 20.72
C ALA A 19 -8.16 -24.81 21.85
N PRO A 20 -8.79 -24.68 23.03
CA PRO A 20 -8.53 -25.61 24.15
C PRO A 20 -8.79 -27.09 23.81
N LYS A 21 -9.68 -27.34 22.84
CA LYS A 21 -10.00 -28.67 22.31
C LYS A 21 -9.35 -28.94 20.94
N GLY A 22 -8.36 -28.16 20.55
CA GLY A 22 -7.68 -28.26 19.25
C GLY A 22 -7.01 -29.61 19.03
N GLY A 23 -6.93 -30.02 17.77
CA GLY A 23 -6.30 -31.23 17.30
C GLY A 23 -4.79 -31.13 17.08
N ASN A 24 -4.21 -29.92 17.11
CA ASN A 24 -2.84 -29.63 16.69
C ASN A 24 -2.57 -30.10 15.25
N LYS A 25 -3.53 -29.91 14.34
CA LYS A 25 -3.42 -30.34 12.95
C LYS A 25 -3.82 -29.21 12.01
N PRO A 26 -3.18 -29.11 10.83
CA PRO A 26 -3.63 -28.18 9.82
C PRO A 26 -4.94 -28.68 9.19
N THR A 27 -5.90 -27.78 9.06
CA THR A 27 -7.07 -27.93 8.20
C THR A 27 -6.79 -27.16 6.91
N GLY A 28 -6.60 -27.88 5.81
CA GLY A 28 -6.36 -27.28 4.49
C GLY A 28 -7.56 -26.50 3.97
N LEU A 29 -7.28 -25.38 3.31
CA LEU A 29 -8.25 -24.48 2.68
C LEU A 29 -7.83 -24.23 1.23
N LEU A 30 -8.66 -23.47 0.49
CA LEU A 30 -8.33 -23.04 -0.87
C LEU A 30 -7.03 -22.22 -0.92
N HIS A 31 -6.41 -22.17 -2.11
CA HIS A 31 -5.20 -21.37 -2.38
C HIS A 31 -3.98 -21.75 -1.52
N ASP A 32 -3.85 -23.03 -1.18
CA ASP A 32 -2.78 -23.58 -0.35
C ASP A 32 -2.65 -22.86 1.00
N THR A 33 -3.79 -22.48 1.58
CA THR A 33 -3.87 -21.92 2.93
C THR A 33 -4.34 -22.97 3.93
N SER A 34 -4.13 -22.73 5.22
CA SER A 34 -4.59 -23.64 6.27
C SER A 34 -4.92 -22.93 7.57
N ILE A 35 -5.79 -23.54 8.38
CA ILE A 35 -5.98 -23.19 9.80
C ILE A 35 -5.32 -24.26 10.64
N PHE A 36 -4.44 -23.87 11.56
CA PHE A 36 -3.82 -24.79 12.51
C PHE A 36 -4.41 -24.55 13.90
N ASP A 37 -5.14 -25.54 14.42
CA ASP A 37 -5.84 -25.45 15.70
C ASP A 37 -4.94 -25.90 16.87
N LEU A 38 -4.17 -24.94 17.38
CA LEU A 38 -3.27 -25.16 18.51
C LEU A 38 -4.06 -25.44 19.79
N ARG A 39 -3.81 -26.61 20.38
CA ARG A 39 -4.29 -26.98 21.71
C ARG A 39 -3.55 -26.18 22.77
N LEU A 40 -4.06 -24.98 23.03
CA LEU A 40 -3.57 -24.05 24.02
C LEU A 40 -4.75 -23.46 24.78
N GLU A 41 -4.51 -23.11 26.04
CA GLU A 41 -5.46 -22.31 26.81
C GLU A 41 -5.70 -20.96 26.13
N LEU A 42 -6.94 -20.49 26.28
CA LEU A 42 -7.29 -19.15 25.83
C LEU A 42 -6.58 -18.12 26.72
N PRO A 43 -6.25 -16.93 26.17
CA PRO A 43 -5.82 -15.80 27.00
C PRO A 43 -6.89 -15.45 28.04
N ASP A 44 -6.48 -14.73 29.07
CA ASP A 44 -7.41 -14.14 30.04
C ASP A 44 -8.46 -13.28 29.32
N LYS A 45 -9.66 -13.17 29.90
CA LYS A 45 -10.78 -12.44 29.27
C LYS A 45 -10.41 -10.99 28.94
N ASP A 46 -9.62 -10.35 29.80
CA ASP A 46 -9.16 -8.97 29.63
C ASP A 46 -8.06 -8.83 28.56
N ASP A 47 -7.52 -9.97 28.09
CA ASP A 47 -6.56 -10.07 27.00
C ASP A 47 -7.20 -10.47 25.68
N ILE A 48 -8.53 -10.56 25.60
CA ILE A 48 -9.23 -10.85 24.36
C ILE A 48 -9.92 -9.57 23.87
N VAL A 49 -9.53 -9.13 22.68
CA VAL A 49 -10.14 -7.97 22.00
C VAL A 49 -10.76 -8.40 20.67
N LEU A 50 -11.79 -7.67 20.24
CA LEU A 50 -12.44 -7.89 18.96
C LEU A 50 -11.84 -6.94 17.90
N LEU A 51 -11.28 -7.51 16.83
CA LEU A 51 -10.81 -6.77 15.66
C LEU A 51 -11.57 -7.29 14.44
N ASP A 52 -12.41 -6.46 13.82
CA ASP A 52 -13.25 -6.82 12.67
C ASP A 52 -13.97 -8.18 12.82
N GLY A 53 -14.56 -8.40 14.00
CA GLY A 53 -15.29 -9.63 14.33
C GLY A 53 -14.41 -10.82 14.74
N LEU A 54 -13.08 -10.68 14.70
CA LEU A 54 -12.14 -11.71 15.14
C LEU A 54 -11.74 -11.48 16.60
N ARG A 55 -11.81 -12.55 17.40
CA ARG A 55 -11.24 -12.56 18.76
C ARG A 55 -9.73 -12.73 18.65
N THR A 56 -9.00 -11.73 19.10
CA THR A 56 -7.54 -11.70 19.08
C THR A 56 -6.99 -11.41 20.47
N MET A 57 -5.72 -11.72 20.69
CA MET A 57 -5.01 -11.23 21.88
C MET A 57 -4.93 -9.69 21.83
N SER A 58 -5.09 -9.03 22.97
CA SER A 58 -4.77 -7.61 23.14
C SER A 58 -3.34 -7.34 22.67
N LEU A 59 -3.07 -6.13 22.17
CA LEU A 59 -1.73 -5.80 21.68
C LEU A 59 -0.63 -6.04 22.75
N PRO A 60 -0.78 -5.59 24.01
CA PRO A 60 0.20 -5.88 25.06
C PRO A 60 0.42 -7.38 25.29
N ALA A 61 -0.66 -8.16 25.38
CA ALA A 61 -0.55 -9.60 25.59
C ALA A 61 0.10 -10.30 24.39
N ALA A 62 -0.22 -9.86 23.17
CA ALA A 62 0.37 -10.39 21.94
C ALA A 62 1.87 -10.10 21.87
N LEU A 63 2.31 -8.90 22.27
CA LEU A 63 3.73 -8.53 22.33
C LEU A 63 4.49 -9.38 23.36
N ILE A 64 3.90 -9.64 24.53
CA ILE A 64 4.50 -10.46 25.58
C ILE A 64 4.59 -11.93 25.16
N ALA A 65 3.55 -12.47 24.52
CA ALA A 65 3.53 -13.84 24.02
C ALA A 65 4.38 -14.06 22.74
N CYS A 66 4.92 -12.99 22.15
CA CYS A 66 5.66 -13.05 20.91
C CYS A 66 7.05 -13.69 21.11
N PRO A 67 7.42 -14.73 20.34
CA PRO A 67 8.74 -15.33 20.42
C PRO A 67 9.82 -14.44 19.78
N PRO A 68 11.09 -14.52 20.23
CA PRO A 68 12.15 -13.61 19.78
C PRO A 68 12.46 -13.71 18.29
N ASN A 69 12.36 -14.89 17.69
CA ASN A 69 12.59 -15.11 16.25
C ASN A 69 11.59 -14.34 15.35
N TYR A 70 10.45 -13.91 15.89
CA TYR A 70 9.47 -13.14 15.13
C TYR A 70 9.95 -11.71 14.84
N TYR A 71 10.79 -11.13 15.71
CA TYR A 71 11.35 -9.79 15.52
C TYR A 71 12.29 -9.72 14.32
N THR A 72 13.09 -10.76 14.12
CA THR A 72 13.96 -10.90 12.94
C THR A 72 13.18 -11.31 11.70
N ALA A 73 12.15 -12.16 11.85
CA ALA A 73 11.37 -12.66 10.70
C ALA A 73 10.37 -11.63 10.14
N LYS A 74 9.82 -10.75 11.00
CA LYS A 74 8.81 -9.75 10.65
C LYS A 74 9.11 -8.39 11.32
N PRO A 75 10.25 -7.76 11.02
CA PRO A 75 10.69 -6.54 11.71
C PRO A 75 9.73 -5.36 11.52
N LEU A 76 9.21 -5.15 10.31
CA LEU A 76 8.24 -4.10 10.00
C LEU A 76 6.97 -4.21 10.86
N GLU A 77 6.43 -5.43 10.97
CA GLU A 77 5.23 -5.72 11.77
C GLU A 77 5.48 -5.47 13.26
N MET A 78 6.61 -5.95 13.78
CA MET A 78 6.96 -5.78 15.18
C MET A 78 7.21 -4.32 15.55
N ARG A 79 7.96 -3.57 14.74
CA ARG A 79 8.17 -2.14 14.95
C ARG A 79 6.84 -1.39 14.90
N SER A 80 5.96 -1.72 13.96
CA SER A 80 4.63 -1.12 13.83
C SER A 80 3.78 -1.39 15.08
N ALA A 81 3.73 -2.64 15.54
CA ALA A 81 3.00 -3.02 16.75
C ALA A 81 3.56 -2.34 18.01
N LEU A 82 4.88 -2.23 18.15
CA LEU A 82 5.53 -1.52 19.27
C LEU A 82 5.20 -0.02 19.25
N SER A 83 5.16 0.60 18.07
CA SER A 83 4.86 2.04 17.94
C SER A 83 3.48 2.44 18.47
N MET A 84 2.57 1.48 18.59
CA MET A 84 1.22 1.67 19.12
C MET A 84 1.17 1.68 20.66
N ILE A 85 2.19 1.18 21.34
CA ILE A 85 2.28 1.26 22.81
C ILE A 85 2.82 2.62 23.19
N ASN A 86 1.97 3.43 23.80
CA ASN A 86 2.33 4.77 24.27
C ASN A 86 2.63 4.81 25.77
N GLU A 87 1.95 3.97 26.55
CA GLU A 87 2.09 3.91 27.99
C GLU A 87 2.82 2.63 28.42
N PRO A 88 3.97 2.72 29.10
CA PRO A 88 4.70 1.55 29.60
C PRO A 88 3.82 0.64 30.47
N SER A 89 2.84 1.23 31.18
CA SER A 89 1.93 0.53 32.07
C SER A 89 1.09 -0.55 31.36
N ASP A 90 0.83 -0.40 30.05
CA ASP A 90 0.04 -1.34 29.24
C ASP A 90 0.68 -2.74 29.19
N VAL A 91 2.01 -2.78 29.12
CA VAL A 91 2.81 -4.03 29.13
C VAL A 91 3.32 -4.37 30.53
N LEU A 92 3.67 -3.36 31.34
CA LEU A 92 4.32 -3.55 32.65
C LEU A 92 3.47 -4.36 33.62
N ARG A 93 2.16 -4.11 33.69
CA ARG A 93 1.27 -4.84 34.62
C ARG A 93 1.40 -6.36 34.41
N ARG A 94 1.32 -6.79 33.15
CA ARG A 94 1.42 -8.20 32.76
C ARG A 94 2.82 -8.77 32.93
N LEU A 95 3.86 -7.98 32.65
CA LEU A 95 5.24 -8.39 32.86
C LEU A 95 5.53 -8.69 34.34
N LEU A 96 4.98 -7.87 35.25
CA LEU A 96 5.11 -8.03 36.69
C LEU A 96 4.30 -9.22 37.21
N GLU A 97 3.01 -9.30 36.87
CA GLU A 97 2.12 -10.39 37.30
C GLU A 97 2.62 -11.78 36.83
N GLY A 98 3.20 -11.84 35.64
CA GLY A 98 3.73 -13.08 35.04
C GLY A 98 5.20 -13.39 35.36
N ASN A 99 5.90 -12.56 36.16
CA ASN A 99 7.34 -12.67 36.42
C ASN A 99 8.20 -12.78 35.14
N HIS A 100 7.86 -12.03 34.09
CA HIS A 100 8.42 -12.18 32.74
C HIS A 100 9.74 -11.42 32.52
N SER A 101 10.75 -11.62 33.36
CA SER A 101 12.02 -10.85 33.34
C SER A 101 12.75 -10.87 32.00
N THR A 102 12.84 -12.03 31.33
CA THR A 102 13.48 -12.14 30.00
C THR A 102 12.69 -11.40 28.91
N VAL A 103 11.35 -11.45 28.98
CA VAL A 103 10.49 -10.74 28.01
C VAL A 103 10.56 -9.24 28.23
N ALA A 104 10.62 -8.79 29.48
CA ALA A 104 10.79 -7.37 29.81
C ALA A 104 12.10 -6.81 29.23
N GLY A 105 13.20 -7.54 29.38
CA GLY A 105 14.49 -7.16 28.79
C GLY A 105 14.47 -7.10 27.27
N ARG A 106 13.78 -8.05 26.63
CA ARG A 106 13.55 -8.06 25.17
C ARG A 106 12.70 -6.88 24.70
N LEU A 107 11.59 -6.60 25.39
CA LEU A 107 10.69 -5.50 25.03
C LEU A 107 11.37 -4.15 25.24
N ALA A 108 12.16 -3.98 26.31
CA ALA A 108 12.95 -2.76 26.52
C ALA A 108 13.91 -2.51 25.34
N GLY A 109 14.70 -3.51 24.95
CA GLY A 109 15.58 -3.40 23.78
C GLY A 109 14.81 -3.10 22.50
N ALA A 110 13.67 -3.75 22.29
CA ALA A 110 12.82 -3.51 21.13
C ALA A 110 12.21 -2.10 21.09
N PHE A 111 11.78 -1.54 22.22
CA PHE A 111 11.31 -0.16 22.32
C PHE A 111 12.45 0.83 22.05
N ARG A 112 13.65 0.54 22.54
CA ARG A 112 14.83 1.38 22.28
C ARG A 112 15.19 1.39 20.78
N ASN A 113 15.11 0.25 20.10
CA ASN A 113 15.35 0.12 18.66
C ASN A 113 14.47 1.09 17.82
N ILE A 114 13.23 1.36 18.26
CA ILE A 114 12.31 2.28 17.57
C ILE A 114 12.33 3.72 18.15
N GLY A 115 13.32 4.05 18.98
CA GLY A 115 13.48 5.38 19.57
C GLY A 115 12.63 5.66 20.81
N ARG A 116 11.89 4.67 21.35
CA ARG A 116 11.04 4.82 22.55
C ARG A 116 11.82 4.55 23.84
N THR A 117 12.98 5.20 23.98
CA THR A 117 13.92 5.04 25.11
C THR A 117 13.26 5.20 26.48
N LYS A 118 12.38 6.19 26.67
CA LYS A 118 11.69 6.40 27.95
C LYS A 118 10.82 5.20 28.37
N ILE A 119 10.18 4.54 27.39
CA ILE A 119 9.38 3.34 27.66
C ILE A 119 10.31 2.19 28.07
N ALA A 120 11.42 2.01 27.34
CA ALA A 120 12.43 1.00 27.65
C ALA A 120 12.99 1.16 29.06
N ASP A 121 13.43 2.37 29.42
CA ASP A 121 14.00 2.68 30.73
C ASP A 121 12.97 2.44 31.85
N THR A 122 11.73 2.90 31.68
CA THR A 122 10.65 2.68 32.65
C THR A 122 10.35 1.19 32.86
N ILE A 123 10.39 0.38 31.80
CA ILE A 123 10.20 -1.08 31.90
C ILE A 123 11.30 -1.69 32.77
N LEU A 124 12.56 -1.37 32.48
CA LEU A 124 13.71 -1.93 33.19
C LEU A 124 13.72 -1.51 34.66
N ASP A 125 13.52 -0.23 34.94
CA ASP A 125 13.57 0.32 36.30
C ASP A 125 12.44 -0.20 37.18
N THR A 126 11.24 -0.32 36.62
CA THR A 126 10.07 -0.85 37.36
C THR A 126 10.27 -2.33 37.69
N MET A 127 10.72 -3.14 36.72
CA MET A 127 10.98 -4.57 36.96
C MET A 127 12.08 -4.78 38.01
N ARG A 128 13.16 -3.99 37.96
CA ARG A 128 14.25 -4.03 38.95
C ARG A 128 13.76 -3.62 40.34
N SER A 129 12.92 -2.59 40.42
CA SER A 129 12.32 -2.13 41.68
C SER A 129 11.39 -3.19 42.31
N ALA A 130 10.76 -4.02 41.48
CA ALA A 130 9.98 -5.19 41.92
C ALA A 130 10.85 -6.41 42.29
N GLY A 131 12.18 -6.28 42.28
CA GLY A 131 13.12 -7.33 42.68
C GLY A 131 13.52 -8.30 41.56
N HIS A 132 13.14 -8.03 40.30
CA HIS A 132 13.54 -8.87 39.17
C HIS A 132 14.94 -8.50 38.65
N THR A 133 15.71 -9.52 38.28
CA THR A 133 16.93 -9.33 37.47
C THR A 133 16.55 -9.29 35.99
N VAL A 134 16.77 -8.16 35.33
CA VAL A 134 16.42 -7.95 33.92
C VAL A 134 17.65 -7.51 33.12
N ASN A 135 17.97 -8.27 32.08
CA ASN A 135 19.01 -7.97 31.11
C ASN A 135 18.36 -7.46 29.82
N GLU A 136 18.69 -6.25 29.40
CA GLU A 136 18.20 -5.69 28.14
C GLU A 136 18.81 -6.42 26.94
N THR A 137 18.01 -6.72 25.92
CA THR A 137 18.48 -7.34 24.68
C THR A 137 17.63 -6.83 23.53
N ASP A 138 18.27 -6.25 22.50
CA ASP A 138 17.59 -5.89 21.25
C ASP A 138 17.30 -7.16 20.43
N PRO A 139 16.03 -7.52 20.17
CA PRO A 139 15.69 -8.71 19.40
C PRO A 139 15.71 -8.50 17.88
N PHE A 140 15.93 -7.28 17.39
CA PHE A 140 16.03 -7.00 15.97
C PHE A 140 17.45 -7.26 15.45
N ALA A 141 17.57 -7.66 14.18
CA ALA A 141 18.88 -7.80 13.52
C ALA A 141 19.50 -6.45 13.14
N GLU A 142 18.65 -5.44 12.93
CA GLU A 142 19.02 -4.13 12.40
C GLU A 142 18.39 -3.02 13.23
N GLN A 143 18.98 -1.82 13.17
CA GLN A 143 18.41 -0.61 13.77
C GLN A 143 17.25 -0.08 12.90
N SER A 144 16.29 0.58 13.54
CA SER A 144 15.20 1.23 12.80
C SER A 144 15.71 2.48 12.07
N THR A 145 15.35 2.63 10.79
CA THR A 145 15.60 3.85 10.01
C THR A 145 14.57 4.94 10.27
N VAL A 146 13.41 4.57 10.85
CA VAL A 146 12.34 5.49 11.24
C VAL A 146 12.26 5.57 12.75
N LEU A 147 12.29 6.79 13.29
CA LEU A 147 12.11 7.07 14.71
C LEU A 147 10.72 7.66 14.94
N PHE A 148 9.93 7.07 15.83
CA PHE A 148 8.55 7.49 16.07
C PHE A 148 8.48 8.54 17.17
N GLY A 149 7.87 9.68 16.85
CA GLY A 149 7.47 10.65 17.86
C GLY A 149 6.34 10.12 18.74
N ASN A 150 6.21 10.66 19.95
CA ASN A 150 5.21 10.22 20.93
C ASN A 150 3.73 10.50 20.55
N ARG A 151 3.46 11.15 19.40
CA ARG A 151 2.13 11.68 19.04
C ARG A 151 1.49 11.00 17.84
N GLU A 152 2.20 10.14 17.11
CA GLU A 152 1.64 9.48 15.93
C GLU A 152 1.04 8.12 16.30
N ILE A 153 -0.29 8.06 16.33
CA ILE A 153 -1.04 6.96 16.94
C ILE A 153 -1.53 5.95 15.89
N SER A 154 -1.71 6.36 14.64
CA SER A 154 -2.29 5.47 13.63
C SER A 154 -1.30 4.35 13.26
N PRO A 155 -1.64 3.08 13.55
CA PRO A 155 -0.78 1.95 13.19
C PRO A 155 -0.55 1.86 11.68
N TYR A 156 -1.56 2.27 10.91
CA TYR A 156 -1.53 2.27 9.47
C TYR A 156 -0.51 3.27 8.92
N ILE A 157 -0.48 4.49 9.48
CA ILE A 157 0.46 5.53 9.07
C ILE A 157 1.90 5.10 9.43
N ASN A 158 2.12 4.64 10.66
CA ASN A 158 3.44 4.18 11.10
C ASN A 158 3.97 3.04 10.21
N ARG A 159 3.11 2.05 9.90
CA ARG A 159 3.46 0.96 8.98
C ARG A 159 3.81 1.48 7.58
N SER A 160 3.03 2.44 7.06
CA SER A 160 3.25 3.00 5.73
C SER A 160 4.56 3.79 5.66
N ARG A 161 4.90 4.57 6.68
CA ARG A 161 6.18 5.28 6.81
C ARG A 161 7.36 4.32 6.86
N MET A 162 7.27 3.26 7.67
CA MET A 162 8.32 2.25 7.73
C MET A 162 8.47 1.49 6.41
N MET A 163 7.37 1.16 5.74
CA MET A 163 7.40 0.49 4.43
C MET A 163 8.06 1.39 3.38
N TRP A 164 7.72 2.69 3.36
CA TRP A 164 8.38 3.68 2.51
C TRP A 164 9.89 3.70 2.74
N ALA A 165 10.32 3.83 3.99
CA ALA A 165 11.73 3.86 4.35
C ALA A 165 12.47 2.56 4.00
N ALA A 166 11.84 1.40 4.20
CA ALA A 166 12.42 0.09 3.89
C ALA A 166 12.59 -0.13 2.38
N PHE A 167 11.70 0.43 1.56
CA PHE A 167 11.74 0.25 0.10
C PHE A 167 12.63 1.26 -0.61
N ARG A 168 12.97 2.37 0.05
CA ARG A 168 13.74 3.46 -0.52
C ARG A 168 15.08 3.02 -1.12
N GLU A 169 15.94 2.36 -0.34
CA GLU A 169 17.28 1.97 -0.80
C GLU A 169 17.23 0.90 -1.92
N PRO A 170 16.44 -0.19 -1.81
CA PRO A 170 16.28 -1.14 -2.91
C PRO A 170 15.80 -0.50 -4.21
N ILE A 171 14.97 0.56 -4.13
CA ILE A 171 14.55 1.31 -5.33
C ILE A 171 15.71 2.06 -5.95
N LEU A 172 16.49 2.80 -5.14
CA LEU A 172 17.65 3.56 -5.61
C LEU A 172 18.72 2.67 -6.26
N GLU A 173 18.86 1.43 -5.80
CA GLU A 173 19.82 0.46 -6.35
C GLU A 173 19.41 -0.07 -7.74
N HIS A 174 18.10 -0.22 -8.01
CA HIS A 174 17.61 -0.95 -9.18
C HIS A 174 16.90 -0.09 -10.24
N PHE A 175 16.45 1.11 -9.88
CA PHE A 175 15.79 2.04 -10.80
C PHE A 175 16.80 3.01 -11.42
N PRO A 176 16.71 3.33 -12.73
CA PRO A 176 17.65 4.25 -13.36
C PRO A 176 17.66 5.62 -12.68
N PRO A 177 18.80 6.34 -12.67
CA PRO A 177 18.85 7.71 -12.18
C PRO A 177 17.99 8.64 -13.04
N ALA A 178 17.54 9.74 -12.44
CA ALA A 178 16.72 10.73 -13.12
C ALA A 178 17.48 11.40 -14.27
N PRO A 179 16.91 11.45 -15.49
CA PRO A 179 17.43 12.29 -16.56
C PRO A 179 17.18 13.78 -16.27
N ASP A 180 17.65 14.65 -17.16
CA ASP A 180 17.36 16.08 -17.10
C ASP A 180 15.88 16.35 -17.36
N ILE A 181 15.34 17.36 -16.67
CA ILE A 181 13.96 17.79 -16.86
C ILE A 181 13.80 18.37 -18.28
N PRO A 182 12.76 17.95 -19.04
CA PRO A 182 12.48 18.47 -20.38
C PRO A 182 12.42 20.00 -20.40
N GLN A 183 13.24 20.61 -21.26
CA GLN A 183 13.23 22.06 -21.45
C GLN A 183 12.09 22.51 -22.38
N ASP A 184 11.71 21.66 -23.34
CA ASP A 184 10.57 21.89 -24.23
C ASP A 184 9.34 21.14 -23.71
N ILE A 185 8.56 21.84 -22.88
CA ILE A 185 7.31 21.31 -22.32
C ILE A 185 6.32 20.94 -23.42
N ASN A 186 6.25 21.71 -24.52
CA ASN A 186 5.30 21.44 -25.59
C ASN A 186 5.67 20.17 -26.37
N ALA A 187 6.97 19.94 -26.62
CA ALA A 187 7.44 18.70 -27.22
C ALA A 187 7.12 17.50 -26.32
N TYR A 188 7.38 17.60 -25.01
CA TYR A 188 7.06 16.53 -24.07
C TYR A 188 5.54 16.20 -24.03
N LEU A 189 4.68 17.23 -24.03
CA LEU A 189 3.23 17.03 -24.08
C LEU A 189 2.74 16.46 -25.41
N ALA A 190 3.40 16.80 -26.53
CA ALA A 190 3.10 16.22 -27.84
C ALA A 190 3.46 14.72 -27.88
N GLU A 191 4.61 14.32 -27.32
CA GLU A 191 4.97 12.90 -27.19
C GLU A 191 3.93 12.13 -26.36
N ILE A 192 3.41 12.72 -25.28
CA ILE A 192 2.32 12.13 -24.49
C ILE A 192 1.07 11.93 -25.35
N ASP A 193 0.69 12.91 -26.17
CA ASP A 193 -0.45 12.79 -27.07
C ASP A 193 -0.28 11.66 -28.11
N ASP A 194 0.94 11.46 -28.62
CA ASP A 194 1.26 10.38 -29.56
C ASP A 194 1.16 8.98 -28.91
N ILE A 195 1.44 8.88 -27.61
CA ILE A 195 1.41 7.62 -26.85
C ILE A 195 -0.01 7.22 -26.43
N TYR A 196 -0.94 8.18 -26.38
CA TYR A 196 -2.27 7.99 -25.79
C TYR A 196 -2.97 6.71 -26.25
N ALA A 197 -2.99 6.42 -27.56
CA ALA A 197 -3.71 5.28 -28.09
C ALA A 197 -3.20 3.94 -27.51
N SER A 198 -1.86 3.81 -27.43
CA SER A 198 -1.19 2.66 -26.83
C SER A 198 -1.43 2.59 -25.32
N ASP A 199 -1.32 3.72 -24.62
CA ASP A 199 -1.55 3.80 -23.18
C ASP A 199 -2.98 3.38 -22.82
N ALA A 200 -3.98 3.93 -23.50
CA ALA A 200 -5.38 3.61 -23.29
C ALA A 200 -5.68 2.14 -23.57
N TYR A 201 -5.15 1.58 -24.66
CA TYR A 201 -5.33 0.17 -25.01
C TYR A 201 -4.83 -0.74 -23.89
N HIS A 202 -3.57 -0.58 -23.49
CA HIS A 202 -2.97 -1.48 -22.52
C HIS A 202 -3.53 -1.26 -21.10
N SER A 203 -3.71 -0.01 -20.69
CA SER A 203 -4.24 0.34 -19.37
C SER A 203 -5.66 -0.18 -19.17
N LEU A 204 -6.55 -0.06 -20.16
CA LEU A 204 -7.91 -0.60 -20.09
C LEU A 204 -7.93 -2.13 -20.15
N SER A 205 -7.09 -2.72 -21.01
CA SER A 205 -7.06 -4.18 -21.19
C SER A 205 -6.50 -4.91 -19.95
N ILE A 206 -5.59 -4.29 -19.19
CA ILE A 206 -5.10 -4.82 -17.89
C ILE A 206 -6.25 -5.00 -16.89
N GLU A 207 -7.22 -4.09 -16.89
CA GLU A 207 -8.43 -4.13 -16.05
C GLU A 207 -9.53 -5.05 -16.61
N GLY A 208 -9.31 -5.64 -17.79
CA GLY A 208 -10.21 -6.60 -18.43
C GLY A 208 -11.26 -5.99 -19.38
N TYR A 209 -11.17 -4.70 -19.70
CA TYR A 209 -12.00 -4.10 -20.75
C TYR A 209 -11.58 -4.63 -22.13
N LYS A 210 -12.56 -4.84 -23.03
CA LYS A 210 -12.29 -5.27 -24.41
C LYS A 210 -12.35 -4.05 -25.33
N VAL A 211 -11.21 -3.41 -25.53
CA VAL A 211 -11.08 -2.21 -26.38
C VAL A 211 -10.24 -2.50 -27.62
N SER A 212 -10.59 -1.90 -28.76
CA SER A 212 -9.80 -1.96 -29.99
C SER A 212 -9.12 -0.61 -30.25
N ALA A 213 -8.05 -0.62 -31.06
CA ALA A 213 -7.38 0.62 -31.47
C ALA A 213 -8.37 1.57 -32.17
N GLU A 214 -9.25 1.04 -33.02
CA GLU A 214 -10.24 1.84 -33.74
C GLU A 214 -11.26 2.50 -32.78
N LEU A 215 -11.65 1.82 -31.70
CA LEU A 215 -12.54 2.40 -30.69
C LEU A 215 -11.86 3.56 -29.95
N ILE A 216 -10.61 3.38 -29.56
CA ILE A 216 -9.82 4.40 -28.85
C ILE A 216 -9.66 5.64 -29.73
N GLU A 217 -9.38 5.44 -31.01
CA GLU A 217 -9.26 6.53 -31.97
C GLU A 217 -10.58 7.28 -32.19
N ARG A 218 -11.70 6.58 -32.36
CA ARG A 218 -13.03 7.23 -32.46
C ARG A 218 -13.36 8.07 -31.23
N VAL A 219 -13.03 7.58 -30.04
CA VAL A 219 -13.24 8.29 -28.77
C VAL A 219 -12.37 9.55 -28.69
N ARG A 220 -11.12 9.46 -29.17
CA ARG A 220 -10.17 10.58 -29.24
C ARG A 220 -10.69 11.71 -30.14
N GLU A 221 -11.17 11.36 -31.33
CA GLU A 221 -11.67 12.30 -32.34
C GLU A 221 -13.06 12.88 -32.00
N GLY A 222 -13.75 12.34 -31.01
CA GLY A 222 -15.12 12.73 -30.67
C GLY A 222 -16.19 12.15 -31.61
N ASN A 223 -15.81 11.19 -32.45
CA ASN A 223 -16.67 10.54 -33.45
C ASN A 223 -17.45 9.33 -32.90
N TRP A 224 -17.51 9.16 -31.59
CA TRP A 224 -18.24 8.06 -30.94
C TRP A 224 -19.75 8.33 -30.89
N ASN A 225 -20.56 7.39 -31.39
CA ASN A 225 -22.02 7.46 -31.36
C ASN A 225 -22.66 6.09 -31.05
N PRO A 226 -23.11 5.86 -29.81
CA PRO A 226 -23.65 4.58 -29.36
C PRO A 226 -25.01 4.23 -29.98
N ASP A 227 -25.76 5.23 -30.49
CA ASP A 227 -27.11 5.04 -31.03
C ASP A 227 -27.11 4.55 -32.49
N SER A 228 -25.98 4.65 -33.19
CA SER A 228 -25.90 4.35 -34.63
C SER A 228 -24.91 3.24 -35.00
N ILE A 229 -23.93 2.91 -34.14
CA ILE A 229 -22.87 1.93 -34.46
C ILE A 229 -23.10 0.62 -33.70
N LYS A 230 -23.49 -0.44 -34.43
CA LYS A 230 -23.78 -1.79 -33.89
C LYS A 230 -22.61 -2.45 -33.16
N VAL A 231 -21.36 -2.07 -33.49
CA VAL A 231 -20.12 -2.53 -32.84
C VAL A 231 -19.89 -1.85 -31.48
N ASP A 232 -20.45 -0.66 -31.27
CA ASP A 232 -20.36 0.09 -30.01
C ASP A 232 -21.48 -0.32 -29.01
N GLN A 233 -22.20 -1.42 -29.29
CA GLN A 233 -23.24 -1.98 -28.43
C GLN A 233 -22.71 -2.50 -27.09
N ASP A 234 -21.39 -2.75 -26.97
CA ASP A 234 -20.76 -2.93 -25.65
C ASP A 234 -20.50 -1.56 -25.01
N GLN A 235 -21.60 -0.91 -24.61
CA GLN A 235 -21.61 0.45 -24.04
C GLN A 235 -20.60 0.61 -22.91
N LYS A 236 -20.36 -0.45 -22.12
CA LYS A 236 -19.42 -0.41 -21.00
C LYS A 236 -17.98 -0.16 -21.44
N ASN A 237 -17.47 -0.88 -22.46
CA ASN A 237 -16.09 -0.71 -22.92
C ASN A 237 -15.87 0.64 -23.59
N ALA A 238 -16.85 1.10 -24.37
CA ALA A 238 -16.77 2.40 -25.03
C ALA A 238 -16.80 3.56 -24.03
N LEU A 239 -17.65 3.48 -23.00
CA LEU A 239 -17.69 4.48 -21.93
C LEU A 239 -16.43 4.45 -21.06
N ALA A 240 -15.84 3.27 -20.84
CA ALA A 240 -14.54 3.16 -20.16
C ALA A 240 -13.41 3.81 -20.98
N ALA A 241 -13.38 3.60 -22.30
CA ALA A 241 -12.44 4.29 -23.19
C ALA A 241 -12.65 5.81 -23.16
N ARG A 242 -13.92 6.27 -23.17
CA ARG A 242 -14.26 7.68 -23.07
C ARG A 242 -13.84 8.31 -21.76
N GLY A 243 -14.10 7.66 -20.63
CA GLY A 243 -13.68 8.15 -19.32
C GLY A 243 -12.16 8.15 -19.19
N TYR A 244 -11.48 7.14 -19.75
CA TYR A 244 -10.03 7.11 -19.81
C TYR A 244 -9.45 8.30 -20.58
N TRP A 245 -10.02 8.65 -21.74
CA TRP A 245 -9.62 9.85 -22.48
C TRP A 245 -9.76 11.13 -21.64
N GLN A 246 -10.89 11.30 -20.97
CA GLN A 246 -11.13 12.49 -20.14
C GLN A 246 -10.14 12.58 -18.98
N ALA A 247 -9.88 11.47 -18.30
CA ALA A 247 -8.90 11.39 -17.24
C ALA A 247 -7.48 11.64 -17.75
N PHE A 248 -7.12 11.08 -18.91
CA PHE A 248 -5.84 11.31 -19.56
C PHE A 248 -5.59 12.79 -19.85
N GLN A 249 -6.61 13.51 -20.37
CA GLN A 249 -6.51 14.95 -20.58
C GLN A 249 -6.35 15.73 -19.28
N ALA A 250 -7.02 15.31 -18.20
CA ALA A 250 -6.84 15.92 -16.88
C ALA A 250 -5.42 15.69 -16.34
N VAL A 251 -4.89 14.47 -16.48
CA VAL A 251 -3.51 14.13 -16.08
C VAL A 251 -2.48 14.90 -16.90
N LYS A 252 -2.71 15.08 -18.21
CA LYS A 252 -1.85 15.89 -19.08
C LYS A 252 -1.77 17.35 -18.60
N ARG A 253 -2.89 17.91 -18.11
CA ARG A 253 -2.88 19.25 -17.48
C ARG A 253 -2.06 19.25 -16.19
N THR A 254 -2.23 18.25 -15.32
CA THR A 254 -1.41 18.15 -14.10
C THR A 254 0.08 18.02 -14.43
N ILE A 255 0.46 17.22 -15.44
CA ILE A 255 1.84 17.10 -15.90
C ILE A 255 2.38 18.45 -16.37
N LYS A 256 1.58 19.21 -17.13
CA LYS A 256 1.96 20.55 -17.55
C LYS A 256 2.26 21.45 -16.35
N ASP A 257 1.38 21.49 -15.34
CA ASP A 257 1.59 22.30 -14.14
C ASP A 257 2.87 21.90 -13.39
N VAL A 258 3.17 20.59 -13.33
CA VAL A 258 4.40 20.06 -12.72
C VAL A 258 5.65 20.51 -13.49
N LEU A 259 5.63 20.43 -14.82
CA LEU A 259 6.74 20.88 -15.66
C LEU A 259 6.91 22.41 -15.63
N GLU A 260 5.83 23.16 -15.36
CA GLU A 260 5.86 24.60 -15.12
C GLU A 260 6.30 24.97 -13.69
N GLY A 261 6.58 23.99 -12.83
CA GLY A 261 7.22 24.17 -11.52
C GLY A 261 6.32 23.92 -10.30
N LYS A 262 5.08 23.45 -10.48
CA LYS A 262 4.25 23.00 -9.35
C LYS A 262 4.86 21.73 -8.74
N ASP A 263 4.90 21.63 -7.42
CA ASP A 263 5.35 20.39 -6.77
C ASP A 263 4.47 19.21 -7.18
N ALA A 264 5.10 18.10 -7.59
CA ALA A 264 4.40 16.95 -8.15
C ALA A 264 3.49 16.26 -7.12
N GLY A 265 3.89 16.20 -5.86
CA GLY A 265 3.07 15.64 -4.78
C GLY A 265 1.81 16.46 -4.57
N ILE A 266 1.94 17.79 -4.48
CA ILE A 266 0.80 18.72 -4.36
C ILE A 266 -0.09 18.67 -5.60
N ALA A 267 0.49 18.71 -6.80
CA ALA A 267 -0.27 18.66 -8.05
C ALA A 267 -1.10 17.38 -8.16
N ALA A 268 -0.51 16.23 -7.82
CA ALA A 268 -1.21 14.96 -7.81
C ALA A 268 -2.29 14.89 -6.72
N GLU A 269 -2.04 15.40 -5.52
CA GLU A 269 -3.00 15.43 -4.41
C GLU A 269 -4.25 16.27 -4.74
N ASP A 270 -4.04 17.43 -5.37
CA ASP A 270 -5.14 18.31 -5.79
C ASP A 270 -6.04 17.65 -6.85
N ASP A 271 -5.43 16.89 -7.78
CA ASP A 271 -6.09 16.48 -9.02
C ASP A 271 -6.52 15.00 -9.08
N TYR A 272 -5.97 14.08 -8.27
CA TYR A 272 -6.25 12.64 -8.43
C TYR A 272 -7.74 12.29 -8.29
N SER A 273 -8.47 13.03 -7.44
CA SER A 273 -9.92 12.88 -7.30
C SER A 273 -10.67 13.34 -8.56
N ALA A 274 -10.16 14.33 -9.28
CA ALA A 274 -10.70 14.72 -10.58
C ALA A 274 -10.44 13.65 -11.63
N TRP A 275 -9.24 13.07 -11.68
CA TRP A 275 -8.93 11.95 -12.60
C TRP A 275 -9.89 10.78 -12.39
N TYR A 276 -10.15 10.42 -11.12
CA TYR A 276 -11.14 9.41 -10.77
C TYR A 276 -12.54 9.76 -11.30
N ARG A 277 -13.01 11.00 -11.06
CA ARG A 277 -14.32 11.41 -11.58
C ARG A 277 -14.41 11.31 -13.09
N GLU A 278 -13.38 11.74 -13.81
CA GLU A 278 -13.34 11.67 -15.28
C GLU A 278 -13.35 10.22 -15.80
N LEU A 279 -12.70 9.28 -15.10
CA LEU A 279 -12.74 7.85 -15.47
C LEU A 279 -14.17 7.29 -15.50
N PHE A 280 -15.05 7.80 -14.65
CA PHE A 280 -16.35 7.19 -14.37
C PHE A 280 -17.56 8.07 -14.77
N ALA A 281 -17.38 9.37 -14.96
CA ALA A 281 -18.45 10.30 -15.32
C ALA A 281 -19.26 9.86 -16.56
N PRO A 282 -18.65 9.37 -17.66
CA PRO A 282 -19.43 8.85 -18.79
C PRO A 282 -20.35 7.69 -18.42
N SER A 283 -19.88 6.78 -17.56
CA SER A 283 -20.67 5.63 -17.11
C SER A 283 -21.83 6.05 -16.21
N VAL A 284 -21.66 7.11 -15.43
CA VAL A 284 -22.71 7.68 -14.57
C VAL A 284 -23.77 8.39 -15.41
N VAL A 285 -23.35 9.21 -16.37
CA VAL A 285 -24.27 9.93 -17.27
C VAL A 285 -25.11 8.94 -18.09
N ALA A 286 -24.51 7.82 -18.51
CA ALA A 286 -25.21 6.74 -19.20
C ALA A 286 -26.06 5.84 -18.28
N GLY A 287 -26.06 6.08 -16.95
CA GLY A 287 -26.83 5.29 -15.98
C GLY A 287 -26.31 3.87 -15.75
N ILE A 288 -25.08 3.55 -16.16
CA ILE A 288 -24.46 2.23 -15.98
C ILE A 288 -24.00 2.01 -14.53
N ILE A 289 -23.59 3.09 -13.86
CA ILE A 289 -23.24 3.11 -12.43
C ILE A 289 -23.94 4.28 -11.74
N GLY A 290 -24.06 4.23 -10.41
CA GLY A 290 -24.77 5.25 -9.64
C GLY A 290 -23.95 6.54 -9.50
N SER A 291 -24.61 7.68 -9.40
CA SER A 291 -23.92 8.96 -9.15
C SER A 291 -23.14 8.98 -7.83
N ALA A 292 -23.59 8.20 -6.83
CA ALA A 292 -22.88 8.02 -5.57
C ALA A 292 -21.50 7.35 -5.74
N ASP A 293 -21.26 6.62 -6.83
CA ASP A 293 -19.96 6.00 -7.11
C ASP A 293 -18.87 7.06 -7.44
N LEU A 294 -19.26 8.31 -7.76
CA LEU A 294 -18.33 9.44 -7.92
C LEU A 294 -17.93 10.11 -6.61
N ALA A 295 -18.48 9.67 -5.46
CA ALA A 295 -18.24 10.31 -4.16
C ALA A 295 -16.80 10.11 -3.63
N GLY A 296 -15.95 9.40 -4.36
CA GLY A 296 -14.53 9.21 -4.05
C GLY A 296 -14.27 7.90 -3.32
N TYR A 297 -13.71 7.96 -2.12
CA TYR A 297 -13.23 6.77 -1.41
C TYR A 297 -14.33 5.73 -1.20
N ARG A 298 -13.92 4.45 -1.26
CA ARG A 298 -14.80 3.33 -0.93
C ARG A 298 -15.31 3.43 0.50
N ASN A 299 -16.55 2.98 0.68
CA ASN A 299 -17.23 2.93 1.97
C ASN A 299 -17.42 1.49 2.48
N ARG A 300 -16.83 0.51 1.80
CA ARG A 300 -16.89 -0.92 2.16
C ARG A 300 -15.53 -1.59 1.91
N PRO A 301 -15.24 -2.72 2.59
CA PRO A 301 -14.07 -3.54 2.31
C PRO A 301 -14.08 -4.06 0.87
N VAL A 302 -12.89 -4.24 0.31
CA VAL A 302 -12.66 -4.80 -1.04
C VAL A 302 -11.56 -5.84 -0.96
N PHE A 303 -11.58 -6.79 -1.90
CA PHE A 303 -10.56 -7.84 -2.02
C PHE A 303 -10.03 -7.83 -3.45
N ILE A 304 -8.71 -7.89 -3.59
CA ILE A 304 -8.06 -7.89 -4.90
C ILE A 304 -8.02 -9.33 -5.41
N ARG A 305 -8.59 -9.56 -6.59
CA ARG A 305 -8.63 -10.89 -7.20
C ARG A 305 -7.21 -11.41 -7.43
N GLN A 306 -6.95 -12.67 -7.04
CA GLN A 306 -5.64 -13.33 -7.16
C GLN A 306 -4.51 -12.69 -6.32
N SER A 307 -4.84 -11.91 -5.30
CA SER A 307 -3.87 -11.38 -4.35
C SER A 307 -4.17 -11.89 -2.94
N MET A 308 -3.12 -12.15 -2.17
CA MET A 308 -3.18 -12.42 -0.74
C MET A 308 -3.18 -11.13 0.08
N HIS A 309 -2.93 -9.98 -0.54
CA HIS A 309 -3.05 -8.68 0.07
C HIS A 309 -4.52 -8.29 0.25
N THR A 310 -4.85 -7.83 1.45
CA THR A 310 -6.14 -7.20 1.75
C THR A 310 -5.89 -5.71 2.00
N PRO A 311 -6.45 -4.82 1.17
CA PRO A 311 -6.34 -3.38 1.39
C PRO A 311 -6.83 -2.95 2.77
N PRO A 312 -6.39 -1.78 3.29
CA PRO A 312 -6.85 -1.24 4.57
C PRO A 312 -8.38 -1.15 4.69
N SER A 313 -8.93 -0.97 5.88
CA SER A 313 -10.37 -0.68 6.00
C SER A 313 -10.72 0.68 5.36
N PRO A 314 -12.00 0.95 5.01
CA PRO A 314 -12.43 2.28 4.56
C PRO A 314 -12.01 3.41 5.50
N GLU A 315 -12.02 3.17 6.81
CA GLU A 315 -11.56 4.11 7.84
C GLU A 315 -10.04 4.32 7.74
N GLY A 316 -9.27 3.24 7.60
CA GLY A 316 -7.82 3.32 7.42
C GLY A 316 -7.41 4.09 6.17
N VAL A 317 -8.15 3.97 5.06
CA VAL A 317 -7.90 4.75 3.83
C VAL A 317 -7.96 6.26 4.08
N ARG A 318 -8.89 6.73 4.93
CA ARG A 318 -9.06 8.16 5.22
C ARG A 318 -7.85 8.78 5.91
N ASP A 319 -7.18 7.99 6.74
CA ASP A 319 -5.93 8.39 7.41
C ASP A 319 -4.72 8.23 6.49
N LEU A 320 -4.71 7.17 5.69
CA LEU A 320 -3.55 6.75 4.90
C LEU A 320 -3.31 7.58 3.64
N ILE A 321 -4.36 8.02 2.95
CA ILE A 321 -4.16 8.78 1.70
C ILE A 321 -3.51 10.14 1.94
N PRO A 322 -3.94 10.96 2.93
CA PRO A 322 -3.22 12.19 3.26
C PRO A 322 -1.76 11.91 3.64
N ALA A 323 -1.51 10.92 4.50
CA ALA A 323 -0.15 10.54 4.89
C ALA A 323 0.70 10.04 3.71
N PHE A 324 0.08 9.39 2.72
CA PHE A 324 0.74 8.99 1.48
C PHE A 324 1.16 10.20 0.64
N PHE A 325 0.30 11.21 0.49
CA PHE A 325 0.67 12.42 -0.25
C PHE A 325 1.71 13.27 0.49
N ASP A 326 1.68 13.30 1.82
CA ASP A 326 2.76 13.90 2.62
C ASP A 326 4.11 13.21 2.35
N LEU A 327 4.15 11.87 2.37
CA LEU A 327 5.36 11.10 2.04
C LEU A 327 5.83 11.36 0.60
N LEU A 328 4.90 11.46 -0.36
CA LEU A 328 5.20 11.73 -1.75
C LEU A 328 5.80 13.13 -1.95
N ARG A 329 5.34 14.12 -1.18
CA ARG A 329 5.87 15.50 -1.17
C ARG A 329 7.23 15.59 -0.49
N GLU A 330 7.44 14.84 0.58
CA GLU A 330 8.69 14.82 1.34
C GLU A 330 9.83 14.07 0.62
N GLU A 331 9.50 13.09 -0.23
CA GLU A 331 10.50 12.31 -0.95
C GLU A 331 11.23 13.13 -2.02
N GLN A 332 12.55 13.17 -1.91
CA GLN A 332 13.41 13.96 -2.78
C GLN A 332 13.88 13.20 -4.00
N SER A 333 13.91 11.85 -3.96
CA SER A 333 14.34 11.04 -5.09
C SER A 333 13.19 10.85 -6.10
N PRO A 334 13.38 11.25 -7.38
CA PRO A 334 12.42 10.95 -8.43
C PRO A 334 12.18 9.44 -8.61
N GLN A 335 13.23 8.62 -8.52
CA GLN A 335 13.12 7.15 -8.60
C GLN A 335 12.13 6.61 -7.57
N VAL A 336 12.29 7.04 -6.32
CA VAL A 336 11.46 6.57 -5.21
C VAL A 336 10.02 7.07 -5.36
N ARG A 337 9.83 8.34 -5.75
CA ARG A 337 8.49 8.90 -6.03
C ARG A 337 7.77 8.13 -7.14
N VAL A 338 8.45 7.77 -8.23
CA VAL A 338 7.86 6.99 -9.33
C VAL A 338 7.36 5.63 -8.84
N VAL A 339 8.25 4.86 -8.19
CA VAL A 339 7.93 3.49 -7.79
C VAL A 339 6.91 3.46 -6.64
N LEU A 340 7.14 4.22 -5.57
CA LEU A 340 6.26 4.22 -4.41
C LEU A 340 4.97 5.01 -4.62
N GLY A 341 5.00 6.07 -5.43
CA GLY A 341 3.80 6.80 -5.84
C GLY A 341 2.79 5.87 -6.52
N HIS A 342 3.27 5.00 -7.41
CA HIS A 342 2.42 3.95 -7.99
C HIS A 342 2.04 2.89 -6.95
N PHE A 343 3.03 2.21 -6.39
CA PHE A 343 2.83 1.00 -5.60
C PHE A 343 1.94 1.26 -4.38
N ILE A 344 2.23 2.30 -3.60
CA ILE A 344 1.51 2.60 -2.36
C ILE A 344 0.06 3.00 -2.67
N PHE A 345 -0.18 3.80 -3.71
CA PHE A 345 -1.55 4.18 -4.08
C PHE A 345 -2.41 2.95 -4.39
N VAL A 346 -1.89 2.01 -5.19
CA VAL A 346 -2.61 0.78 -5.55
C VAL A 346 -2.73 -0.19 -4.37
N TYR A 347 -1.73 -0.22 -3.47
CA TYR A 347 -1.75 -0.98 -2.21
C TYR A 347 -2.84 -0.49 -1.25
N LEU A 348 -3.02 0.84 -1.12
CA LEU A 348 -4.07 1.46 -0.30
C LEU A 348 -5.48 1.23 -0.87
N HIS A 349 -5.57 1.19 -2.20
CA HIS A 349 -6.79 0.87 -2.94
C HIS A 349 -7.98 1.76 -2.53
N PRO A 350 -7.87 3.10 -2.65
CA PRO A 350 -8.85 4.03 -2.08
C PRO A 350 -10.25 3.96 -2.70
N PHE A 351 -10.38 3.51 -3.95
CA PHE A 351 -11.64 3.52 -4.70
C PHE A 351 -12.27 2.14 -4.84
N MET A 352 -13.55 2.07 -5.22
CA MET A 352 -14.24 0.81 -5.53
C MET A 352 -13.74 0.15 -6.82
N ASP A 353 -13.36 0.96 -7.81
CA ASP A 353 -12.72 0.59 -9.08
C ASP A 353 -11.82 1.74 -9.52
N GLY A 354 -10.93 1.52 -10.50
CA GLY A 354 -10.09 2.57 -11.10
C GLY A 354 -8.72 2.73 -10.45
N ASN A 355 -8.45 2.05 -9.33
CA ASN A 355 -7.19 2.16 -8.59
C ASN A 355 -5.95 1.89 -9.46
N GLY A 356 -5.98 0.86 -10.30
CA GLY A 356 -4.87 0.54 -11.22
C GLY A 356 -4.64 1.65 -12.26
N ARG A 357 -5.71 2.16 -12.87
CA ARG A 357 -5.67 3.25 -13.86
C ARG A 357 -5.15 4.55 -13.25
N THR A 358 -5.71 4.96 -12.12
CA THR A 358 -5.25 6.14 -11.37
C THR A 358 -3.81 5.98 -10.88
N GLY A 359 -3.42 4.79 -10.41
CA GLY A 359 -2.04 4.51 -10.00
C GLY A 359 -1.05 4.61 -11.16
N ARG A 360 -1.41 4.16 -12.38
CA ARG A 360 -0.57 4.33 -13.59
C ARG A 360 -0.50 5.80 -14.03
N PHE A 361 -1.57 6.58 -13.88
CA PHE A 361 -1.50 8.03 -14.10
C PHE A 361 -0.59 8.72 -13.08
N LEU A 362 -0.72 8.39 -11.80
CA LEU A 362 0.12 8.93 -10.74
C LEU A 362 1.60 8.61 -10.98
N MET A 363 1.91 7.37 -11.37
CA MET A 363 3.25 6.96 -11.81
C MET A 363 3.79 7.89 -12.90
N ASN A 364 2.97 8.20 -13.90
CA ASN A 364 3.37 9.03 -15.05
C ASN A 364 3.53 10.52 -14.70
N VAL A 365 2.76 11.04 -13.74
CA VAL A 365 3.01 12.38 -13.19
C VAL A 365 4.37 12.42 -12.48
N MET A 366 4.70 11.38 -11.70
CA MET A 366 6.01 11.29 -11.02
C MET A 366 7.17 11.10 -12.01
N LEU A 367 6.95 10.36 -13.10
CA LEU A 367 7.93 10.18 -14.18
C LEU A 367 8.24 11.53 -14.84
N ALA A 368 7.20 12.30 -15.21
CA ALA A 368 7.37 13.64 -15.78
C ALA A 368 8.12 14.59 -14.82
N ALA A 369 7.79 14.55 -13.52
CA ALA A 369 8.48 15.33 -12.49
C ALA A 369 9.97 14.98 -12.36
N GLY A 370 10.35 13.75 -12.71
CA GLY A 370 11.73 13.25 -12.74
C GLY A 370 12.41 13.34 -14.10
N GLY A 371 11.75 13.93 -15.11
CA GLY A 371 12.25 14.04 -16.48
C GLY A 371 12.19 12.75 -17.31
N TYR A 372 11.63 11.67 -16.78
CA TYR A 372 11.48 10.42 -17.51
C TYR A 372 10.37 10.53 -18.56
N PRO A 373 10.44 9.76 -19.67
CA PRO A 373 9.32 9.65 -20.59
C PRO A 373 8.11 8.98 -19.93
N TRP A 374 6.92 9.24 -20.47
CA TRP A 374 5.70 8.49 -20.11
C TRP A 374 5.95 6.98 -20.26
N LEU A 375 5.46 6.17 -19.33
CA LEU A 375 5.64 4.72 -19.36
C LEU A 375 4.30 4.01 -19.54
N VAL A 376 4.23 3.15 -20.56
CA VAL A 376 3.10 2.26 -20.80
C VAL A 376 3.45 0.86 -20.29
N ILE A 377 2.58 0.28 -19.47
CA ILE A 377 2.70 -1.12 -19.03
C ILE A 377 1.95 -1.99 -20.05
N PRO A 378 2.62 -2.84 -20.85
CA PRO A 378 1.96 -3.66 -21.85
C PRO A 378 1.05 -4.72 -21.20
N VAL A 379 -0.10 -4.99 -21.81
CA VAL A 379 -1.07 -5.98 -21.29
C VAL A 379 -0.52 -7.39 -21.33
N GLU A 380 0.39 -7.67 -22.26
CA GLU A 380 1.13 -8.92 -22.41
C GLU A 380 2.00 -9.19 -21.17
N LYS A 381 2.48 -8.12 -20.53
CA LYS A 381 3.27 -8.16 -19.29
C LYS A 381 2.40 -8.11 -18.02
N ARG A 382 1.06 -8.18 -18.13
CA ARG A 382 0.13 -8.11 -16.98
C ARG A 382 0.47 -9.11 -15.87
N ASN A 383 0.79 -10.36 -16.21
CA ASN A 383 1.09 -11.37 -15.18
C ASN A 383 2.39 -11.04 -14.42
N ALA A 384 3.42 -10.55 -15.12
CA ALA A 384 4.66 -10.10 -14.49
C ALA A 384 4.42 -8.88 -13.59
N TYR A 385 3.66 -7.90 -14.09
CA TYR A 385 3.25 -6.72 -13.31
C TYR A 385 2.50 -7.09 -12.03
N MET A 386 1.47 -7.94 -12.13
CA MET A 386 0.69 -8.38 -10.96
C MET A 386 1.54 -9.20 -9.98
N SER A 387 2.41 -10.09 -10.47
CA SER A 387 3.33 -10.86 -9.62
C SER A 387 4.32 -9.96 -8.88
N ALA A 388 4.79 -8.89 -9.52
CA ALA A 388 5.71 -7.94 -8.92
C ALA A 388 5.03 -7.11 -7.82
N LEU A 389 3.78 -6.68 -8.04
CA LEU A 389 2.97 -6.02 -7.01
C LEU A 389 2.66 -6.96 -5.82
N GLU A 390 2.39 -8.24 -6.09
CA GLU A 390 2.15 -9.25 -5.04
C GLU A 390 3.39 -9.43 -4.16
N SER A 391 4.58 -9.58 -4.76
CA SER A 391 5.86 -9.66 -4.04
C SER A 391 6.07 -8.46 -3.11
N ALA A 392 5.76 -7.25 -3.58
CA ALA A 392 5.88 -6.04 -2.77
C ALA A 392 4.84 -5.98 -1.64
N SER A 393 3.59 -6.37 -1.92
CA SER A 393 2.46 -6.26 -0.97
C SER A 393 2.51 -7.33 0.12
N VAL A 394 2.89 -8.56 -0.23
CA VAL A 394 2.80 -9.76 0.63
C VAL A 394 4.14 -10.08 1.27
N ASP A 395 5.20 -10.07 0.46
CA ASP A 395 6.54 -10.49 0.89
C ASP A 395 7.43 -9.32 1.31
N GLN A 396 6.93 -8.08 1.21
CA GLN A 396 7.67 -6.84 1.47
C GLN A 396 8.95 -6.74 0.62
N ASN A 397 8.89 -7.23 -0.62
CA ASN A 397 9.99 -7.17 -1.56
C ASN A 397 9.59 -6.34 -2.78
N ILE A 398 10.00 -5.07 -2.77
CA ILE A 398 9.73 -4.09 -3.83
C ILE A 398 10.60 -4.30 -5.09
N VAL A 399 11.72 -5.01 -4.97
CA VAL A 399 12.74 -5.13 -6.03
C VAL A 399 12.16 -5.63 -7.35
N PRO A 400 11.32 -6.69 -7.40
CA PRO A 400 10.74 -7.13 -8.67
C PRO A 400 9.90 -6.06 -9.36
N PHE A 401 9.18 -5.23 -8.60
CA PHE A 401 8.38 -4.15 -9.18
C PHE A 401 9.26 -3.00 -9.68
N THR A 402 10.29 -2.64 -8.92
CA THR A 402 11.30 -1.66 -9.36
C THR A 402 11.98 -2.10 -10.65
N MET A 403 12.46 -3.34 -10.71
CA MET A 403 13.14 -3.89 -11.90
C MET A 403 12.17 -3.97 -13.09
N PHE A 404 10.92 -4.38 -12.86
CA PHE A 404 9.90 -4.41 -13.91
C PHE A 404 9.72 -3.04 -14.58
N LEU A 405 9.62 -1.96 -13.81
CA LEU A 405 9.51 -0.61 -14.34
C LEU A 405 10.83 -0.12 -14.98
N SER A 406 11.97 -0.45 -14.36
CA SER A 406 13.32 -0.14 -14.86
C SER A 406 13.56 -0.73 -16.26
N ASP A 407 13.17 -1.99 -16.47
CA ASP A 407 13.33 -2.66 -17.77
C ASP A 407 12.41 -2.05 -18.84
N LEU A 408 11.17 -1.68 -18.48
CA LEU A 408 10.29 -0.97 -19.41
C LEU A 408 10.82 0.42 -19.82
N LEU A 409 11.50 1.12 -18.90
CA LEU A 409 12.13 2.41 -19.23
C LEU A 409 13.31 2.24 -20.18
N LYS A 410 14.15 1.21 -19.97
CA LYS A 410 15.28 0.90 -20.87
C LYS A 410 14.82 0.53 -22.27
N ASP A 411 13.70 -0.16 -22.40
CA ASP A 411 13.12 -0.50 -23.71
C ASP A 411 12.67 0.74 -24.51
N ARG A 412 12.55 1.93 -23.88
CA ARG A 412 12.19 3.21 -24.55
C ARG A 412 13.39 4.09 -24.92
N THR A 413 14.55 3.90 -24.29
CA THR A 413 15.79 4.65 -24.56
C THR A 413 16.63 3.93 -25.60
#